data_AF-A0AAV4GDT2-F1
#
_entry.id   AF-A0AAV4GDT2-F1
#
_cell.length_a   1.000
_cell.length_b   1.000
_cell.length_c   1.000
_cell.angle_alpha   90.00
_cell.angle_beta   90.00
_cell.angle_gamma   90.00
#
_symmetry.space_group_name_H-M   'P 1'
#
loop_
_entity.id
_entity.type
_entity.pdbx_description
1 polymer ?
#
loop_
_entity_poly.entity_id
_entity_poly.type
_entity_poly.pdbx_seq_one_letter_code
_entity_poly.pdbx_strand_id
1 'polypeptide(L)'
;MLNGTFCIFQSKHFDRDEKRHISKLQLIGQVEGETDRREVTARFDLDPGGYFLVPYYQAENHSGEFLLRVLTESDDVHTKSGW
;
A
#
# COMPACT_ATOMS: atom_id res chain seq x y z
N MET A 1 -10.14 -19.94 -5.41
CA MET A 1 -10.30 -18.52 -5.01
C MET A 1 -8.88 -17.98 -4.82
N LEU A 2 -8.59 -16.82 -5.40
CA LEU A 2 -7.24 -16.45 -5.85
C LEU A 2 -6.46 -15.65 -4.79
N ASN A 3 -5.15 -15.85 -4.70
CA ASN A 3 -4.23 -15.20 -3.76
C ASN A 3 -3.91 -13.75 -4.18
N GLY A 4 -4.61 -12.76 -3.65
CA GLY A 4 -4.18 -11.36 -3.78
C GLY A 4 -2.78 -11.15 -3.20
N THR A 5 -1.97 -10.25 -3.75
CA THR A 5 -0.64 -9.90 -3.21
C THR A 5 -0.44 -8.39 -3.36
N PHE A 6 0.35 -7.78 -2.48
CA PHE A 6 0.77 -6.41 -2.71
C PHE A 6 2.19 -6.14 -2.22
N CYS A 7 2.82 -5.15 -2.83
CA CYS A 7 4.10 -4.60 -2.41
C CYS A 7 3.94 -3.15 -1.95
N ILE A 8 4.78 -2.75 -1.00
CA ILE A 8 4.94 -1.36 -0.58
C ILE A 8 6.37 -0.89 -0.86
N PHE A 9 6.49 0.25 -1.52
CA PHE A 9 7.76 0.88 -1.88
C PHE A 9 7.86 2.28 -1.26
N GLN A 10 9.05 2.70 -0.87
CA GLN A 10 9.32 4.06 -0.38
C GLN A 10 9.89 4.93 -1.50
N SER A 11 9.37 6.16 -1.58
CA SER A 11 9.92 7.23 -2.42
C SER A 11 10.68 8.25 -1.58
N LYS A 12 11.93 8.52 -1.94
CA LYS A 12 12.79 9.51 -1.25
C LYS A 12 12.41 10.96 -1.55
N HIS A 13 11.68 11.20 -2.64
CA HIS A 13 11.27 12.53 -3.11
C HIS A 13 9.85 12.44 -3.65
N PHE A 14 8.87 12.28 -2.77
CA PHE A 14 7.46 12.14 -3.15
C PHE A 14 6.78 13.48 -3.43
N ASP A 15 7.37 14.56 -2.94
CA ASP A 15 6.96 15.95 -3.11
C ASP A 15 7.21 16.49 -4.52
N ARG A 16 8.13 15.85 -5.25
CA ARG A 16 8.40 16.15 -6.65
C ARG A 16 7.59 15.16 -7.48
N ASP A 17 6.63 15.68 -8.25
CA ASP A 17 5.73 14.94 -9.14
C ASP A 17 6.49 14.31 -10.33
N GLU A 18 7.47 13.46 -10.01
CA GLU A 18 8.30 12.76 -10.95
C GLU A 18 7.66 11.41 -11.21
N LYS A 19 7.24 11.18 -12.46
CA LYS A 19 6.81 9.89 -13.00
C LYS A 19 7.98 8.89 -13.01
N ARG A 20 8.49 8.55 -11.83
CA ARG A 20 9.60 7.61 -11.65
C ARG A 20 9.10 6.20 -11.88
N HIS A 21 9.86 5.43 -12.64
CA HIS A 21 9.61 4.01 -12.79
C HIS A 21 9.77 3.31 -11.43
N ILE A 22 8.84 2.41 -11.09
CA ILE A 22 8.78 1.71 -9.78
C ILE A 22 10.10 0.99 -9.46
N SER A 23 10.82 0.51 -10.48
CA SER A 23 12.14 -0.15 -10.30
C SER A 23 13.22 0.74 -9.67
N LYS A 24 12.99 2.05 -9.54
CA LYS A 24 13.90 3.00 -8.87
C LYS A 24 13.52 3.24 -7.41
N LEU A 25 12.42 2.66 -6.93
CA LEU A 25 11.95 2.81 -5.56
C LEU A 25 12.53 1.72 -4.66
N GLN A 26 12.62 2.00 -3.38
CA GLN A 26 13.07 1.04 -2.39
C GLN A 26 11.91 0.14 -1.99
N LEU A 27 12.02 -1.18 -2.15
CA LEU A 27 11.05 -2.13 -1.62
C LEU A 27 11.12 -2.14 -0.09
N ILE A 28 9.97 -1.93 0.56
CA ILE A 28 9.83 -1.94 2.01
C ILE A 28 9.22 -3.27 2.48
N GLY A 29 8.25 -3.80 1.74
CA GLY A 29 7.62 -5.08 2.08
C GLY A 29 6.81 -5.66 0.93
N GLN A 30 6.68 -6.98 0.95
CA GLN A 30 5.82 -7.76 0.07
C GLN A 30 4.94 -8.66 0.95
N VAL A 31 3.64 -8.62 0.71
CA VAL A 31 2.64 -9.37 1.48
C VAL A 31 1.89 -10.29 0.54
N GLU A 32 2.11 -11.58 0.72
CA GLU A 32 1.47 -12.63 -0.06
C GLU A 32 0.17 -13.07 0.62
N GLY A 33 -0.90 -13.13 -0.17
CA GLY A 33 -2.17 -13.67 0.28
C GLY A 33 -2.14 -15.20 0.34
N GLU A 34 -2.87 -15.73 1.31
CA GLU A 34 -3.17 -17.16 1.36
C GLU A 34 -4.19 -17.53 0.28
N THR A 35 -4.16 -18.80 -0.13
CA THR A 35 -5.13 -19.35 -1.09
C THR A 35 -6.54 -19.29 -0.52
N ASP A 36 -7.50 -19.00 -1.39
CA ASP A 36 -8.92 -18.90 -1.07
C ASP A 36 -9.31 -17.80 -0.06
N ARG A 37 -8.47 -16.77 0.13
CA ARG A 37 -8.86 -15.58 0.89
C ARG A 37 -9.26 -14.41 -0.02
N ARG A 38 -10.37 -13.76 0.32
CA ARG A 38 -10.90 -12.59 -0.41
C ARG A 38 -10.14 -11.29 -0.10
N GLU A 39 -9.50 -11.23 1.06
CA GLU A 39 -8.82 -10.04 1.56
C GLU A 39 -7.43 -10.41 2.05
N VAL A 40 -6.46 -9.52 1.78
CA VAL A 40 -5.10 -9.59 2.29
C VAL A 40 -4.85 -8.31 3.06
N THR A 41 -4.44 -8.45 4.31
CA THR A 41 -4.19 -7.31 5.20
C THR A 41 -2.80 -7.42 5.81
N ALA A 42 -2.18 -6.27 6.04
CA ALA A 42 -0.98 -6.16 6.85
C ALA A 42 -0.97 -4.82 7.56
N ARG A 43 -0.24 -4.76 8.68
CA ARG A 43 0.05 -3.53 9.42
C ARG A 43 1.51 -3.19 9.20
N PHE A 44 1.77 -1.92 8.91
CA PHE A 44 3.12 -1.39 8.79
C PHE A 44 3.29 -0.25 9.78
N ASP A 45 4.47 -0.18 10.38
CA ASP A 45 4.97 0.98 11.11
C ASP A 45 6.07 1.59 10.25
N LEU A 46 5.83 2.79 9.72
CA LEU A 46 6.64 3.40 8.67
C LEU A 46 7.05 4.80 9.08
N ASP A 47 8.29 5.15 8.76
CA ASP A 47 8.77 6.53 8.91
C ASP A 47 7.92 7.49 8.05
N PRO A 48 7.75 8.76 8.47
CA PRO A 48 7.07 9.76 7.66
C PRO A 48 7.69 9.89 6.25
N GLY A 49 6.87 9.81 5.22
CA GLY A 49 7.34 9.87 3.83
C GLY A 49 6.27 9.46 2.82
N GLY A 50 6.65 9.42 1.55
CA GLY A 50 5.76 8.98 0.47
C GLY A 50 5.99 7.51 0.12
N TYR A 51 4.88 6.79 -0.03
CA TYR A 51 4.88 5.35 -0.31
C TYR A 51 4.00 5.03 -1.51
N PHE A 52 4.42 4.01 -2.27
CA PHE A 52 3.64 3.42 -3.35
C PHE A 52 3.16 2.04 -2.92
N LEU A 53 1.86 1.80 -3.02
CA LEU A 53 1.26 0.49 -2.78
C LEU A 53 0.84 -0.10 -4.13
N VAL A 54 1.38 -1.28 -4.45
CA VAL A 54 1.16 -1.95 -5.74
C VAL A 54 0.47 -3.28 -5.47
N PRO A 55 -0.87 -3.35 -5.63
CA PRO A 55 -1.60 -4.61 -5.59
C PRO A 55 -1.44 -5.34 -6.93
N TYR A 56 -1.24 -6.66 -6.88
CA TYR A 56 -1.09 -7.50 -8.07
C TYR A 56 -1.53 -8.94 -7.78
N TYR A 57 -1.63 -9.72 -8.85
CA TYR A 57 -1.89 -11.14 -8.80
C TYR A 57 -0.69 -11.93 -9.32
N GLN A 58 -0.41 -13.10 -8.75
CA GLN A 58 0.76 -13.90 -9.12
C GLN A 58 0.61 -14.60 -10.48
N ALA A 59 -0.61 -14.99 -10.88
CA ALA A 59 -0.78 -15.62 -12.18
C ALA A 59 -0.82 -14.57 -13.29
N GLU A 60 -0.16 -14.89 -14.39
CA GLU A 60 -0.18 -14.07 -15.60
C GLU A 60 -1.60 -13.96 -16.17
N ASN A 61 -1.90 -12.78 -16.74
CA ASN A 61 -3.15 -12.51 -17.48
C ASN A 61 -4.45 -12.74 -16.69
N HIS A 62 -4.43 -12.50 -15.38
CA HIS A 62 -5.65 -12.52 -14.59
C HIS A 62 -6.40 -11.18 -14.64
N SER A 63 -7.70 -11.23 -14.93
CA SER A 63 -8.60 -10.09 -14.86
C SER A 63 -9.48 -10.19 -13.62
N GLY A 64 -9.58 -9.11 -12.87
CA GLY A 64 -10.42 -9.03 -11.68
C GLY A 64 -10.55 -7.59 -11.19
N GLU A 65 -11.49 -7.38 -10.27
CA GLU A 65 -11.69 -6.11 -9.58
C GLU A 65 -11.22 -6.24 -8.14
N PHE A 66 -10.68 -5.15 -7.57
CA PHE A 66 -10.23 -5.13 -6.19
C PHE A 66 -10.61 -3.82 -5.51
N LEU A 67 -10.64 -3.87 -4.17
CA LEU A 67 -10.79 -2.70 -3.32
C LEU A 67 -9.54 -2.57 -2.46
N LEU A 68 -8.89 -1.41 -2.53
CA LEU A 68 -7.77 -1.06 -1.65
C LEU A 68 -8.26 -0.14 -0.53
N ARG A 69 -7.89 -0.48 0.72
CA ARG A 69 -8.17 0.35 1.89
C ARG A 69 -6.87 0.60 2.65
N VAL A 70 -6.63 1.85 3.02
CA VAL A 70 -5.53 2.25 3.89
C VAL A 70 -6.14 2.83 5.16
N LEU A 71 -5.81 2.23 6.30
CA LEU A 71 -6.23 2.68 7.61
C LEU A 71 -4.99 3.15 8.35
N THR A 72 -4.98 4.41 8.78
CA THR A 72 -3.90 5.01 9.56
C THR A 72 -4.37 5.30 10.97
N GLU A 73 -3.44 5.38 11.92
CA GLU A 73 -3.73 5.99 13.20
C GLU A 73 -4.08 7.47 12.96
N SER A 74 -5.07 7.99 13.70
CA SER A 74 -5.47 9.39 13.60
C SER A 74 -4.51 10.22 14.42
N ASP A 75 -3.92 11.26 13.83
CA ASP A 75 -3.35 12.36 14.59
C ASP A 75 -4.51 13.15 15.21
N ASP A 76 -5.11 12.65 16.30
CA ASP A 76 -6.12 13.38 17.08
C ASP A 76 -5.48 14.56 17.85
N VAL A 77 -4.87 15.49 17.11
CA VAL A 77 -4.39 16.80 17.59
C VAL A 77 -5.37 17.93 17.19
N HIS A 78 -6.48 17.64 16.49
CA HIS A 78 -7.44 18.68 16.03
C HIS A 78 -8.92 18.45 16.38
N THR A 79 -9.23 17.94 17.57
CA THR A 79 -10.60 18.04 18.15
C THR A 79 -10.60 18.76 19.50
N LYS A 80 -9.95 19.93 19.58
CA LYS A 80 -10.29 20.98 20.56
C LYS A 80 -10.22 22.38 19.94
N SER A 81 -11.21 22.69 19.12
CA SER A 81 -11.73 24.04 18.92
C SER A 81 -13.23 23.89 18.66
N GLY A 82 -14.17 24.40 19.42
CA GLY A 82 -14.27 25.22 20.62
C GLY A 82 -15.77 25.23 20.95
N TRP A 83 -16.12 25.59 22.18
CA TRP A 83 -17.52 25.88 22.55
C TRP A 83 -18.00 27.16 21.88
#